data_AF-A0A2J5PX78-F1
#
_entry.id   AF-A0A2J5PX78-F1
#
_cell.length_a   1.000
_cell.length_b   1.000
_cell.length_c   1.000
_cell.angle_alpha   90.00
_cell.angle_beta   90.00
_cell.angle_gamma   90.00
#
_symmetry.space_group_name_H-M   'P 1'
#
loop_
_entity.id
_entity.type
_entity.pdbx_description
1 polymer ?
#
loop_
_entity_poly.entity_id
_entity_poly.type
_entity_poly.pdbx_seq_one_letter_code
_entity_poly.pdbx_strand_id
1 'polypeptide(L)'
;HKAILSAVENVEDNKAQGAMDLQNLNFSSRDVLVGLAASGRTPYVIGAMEYAHSQNAFVAIVSCNPHGEMAQLADVAITPVVGPEVVTGSTRLKAGTAQKLVLNMISTGAMIRIGKVYSNLMVDVEATNAKLIERQVSIVMEATECDRATAQSALEACDRHCKTAIVMVLADLSAADAQALLAKNNGYIRKALSHS
;
A
#
# COMPACT_ATOMS: atom_id res chain seq x y z
N HIS A 1 19.52 9.94 -1.20
CA HIS A 1 19.75 8.88 -0.19
C HIS A 1 20.86 7.94 -0.67
N LYS A 2 22.02 7.91 0.01
CA LYS A 2 23.18 7.09 -0.38
C LYS A 2 22.94 5.57 -0.23
N ALA A 3 22.11 5.14 0.73
CA ALA A 3 21.81 3.74 1.01
C ALA A 3 20.97 3.00 -0.05
N ILE A 4 20.33 3.73 -0.98
CA ILE A 4 19.54 3.12 -2.07
C ILE A 4 20.46 2.48 -3.13
N LEU A 5 21.66 3.04 -3.33
CA LEU A 5 22.58 2.65 -4.40
C LEU A 5 23.78 1.84 -3.88
N SER A 6 24.09 1.92 -2.59
CA SER A 6 25.21 1.21 -1.97
C SER A 6 24.94 0.93 -0.50
N ALA A 7 25.42 -0.21 0.01
CA ALA A 7 25.44 -0.44 1.45
C ALA A 7 26.24 0.68 2.15
N VAL A 8 25.65 1.30 3.16
CA VAL A 8 26.35 2.26 4.02
C VAL A 8 26.63 1.54 5.33
N GLU A 9 27.90 1.24 5.57
CA GLU A 9 28.33 0.55 6.78
C GLU A 9 27.90 1.31 8.04
N ASN A 10 27.53 0.57 9.09
CA ASN A 10 27.19 1.04 10.45
C ASN A 10 25.89 1.86 10.62
N VAL A 11 25.07 2.04 9.58
CA VAL A 11 23.75 2.68 9.75
C VAL A 11 22.79 1.76 10.49
N GLU A 12 22.84 0.45 10.22
CA GLU A 12 21.94 -0.53 10.83
C GLU A 12 22.15 -0.72 12.34
N ASP A 13 23.37 -0.45 12.83
CA ASP A 13 23.73 -0.51 14.25
C ASP A 13 23.41 0.79 15.01
N ASN A 14 23.04 1.87 14.30
CA ASN A 14 22.73 3.15 14.92
C ASN A 14 21.26 3.22 15.34
N LYS A 15 20.99 2.84 16.59
CA LYS A 15 19.67 2.90 17.21
C LYS A 15 19.07 4.32 17.23
N ALA A 16 19.87 5.34 17.55
CA ALA A 16 19.40 6.72 17.61
C ALA A 16 18.94 7.24 16.24
N GLN A 17 19.58 6.78 15.16
CA GLN A 17 19.25 7.21 13.80
C GLN A 17 17.82 6.83 13.40
N GLY A 18 17.33 5.66 13.80
CA GLY A 18 15.95 5.24 13.51
C GLY A 18 14.91 6.21 14.10
N ALA A 19 15.13 6.65 15.34
CA ALA A 19 14.27 7.65 15.99
C ALA A 19 14.37 9.03 15.31
N MET A 20 15.60 9.49 15.01
CA MET A 20 15.82 10.78 14.35
C MET A 20 15.17 10.85 12.97
N ASP A 21 15.23 9.76 12.19
CA ASP A 21 14.60 9.71 10.87
C ASP A 21 13.07 9.84 10.96
N LEU A 22 12.43 9.22 11.96
CA LEU A 22 11.00 9.38 12.21
C LEU A 22 10.64 10.80 12.69
N GLN A 23 11.47 11.41 13.54
CA GLN A 23 11.30 12.81 13.96
C GLN A 23 11.34 13.76 12.77
N ASN A 24 12.31 13.58 11.87
CA ASN A 24 12.45 14.40 10.66
C ASN A 24 11.27 14.26 9.69
N LEU A 25 10.53 13.15 9.76
CA LEU A 25 9.29 12.92 8.99
C LEU A 25 8.04 13.46 9.71
N ASN A 26 8.17 14.07 10.89
CA ASN A 26 7.05 14.45 11.76
C ASN A 26 6.11 13.26 12.07
N PHE A 27 6.68 12.07 12.25
CA PHE A 27 5.92 10.86 12.56
C PHE A 27 5.12 11.02 13.86
N SER A 28 3.88 10.54 13.87
CA SER A 28 2.89 10.80 14.91
C SER A 28 2.01 9.59 15.24
N SER A 29 1.11 9.73 16.22
CA SER A 29 0.10 8.72 16.58
C SER A 29 -0.92 8.42 15.48
N ARG A 30 -0.95 9.21 14.39
CA ARG A 30 -1.82 8.99 13.22
C ARG A 30 -1.18 8.06 12.18
N ASP A 31 0.09 7.75 12.36
CA ASP A 31 0.88 6.95 11.44
C ASP A 31 1.00 5.50 11.95
N VAL A 32 1.38 4.61 11.04
CA VAL A 32 1.69 3.21 11.34
C VAL A 32 3.15 2.96 10.98
N LEU A 33 3.93 2.45 11.94
CA LEU A 33 5.29 1.98 11.67
C LEU A 33 5.26 0.49 11.31
N VAL A 34 5.94 0.13 10.21
CA VAL A 34 6.24 -1.27 9.88
C VAL A 34 7.76 -1.46 9.90
N GLY A 35 8.29 -2.11 10.94
CA GLY A 35 9.72 -2.39 11.07
C GLY A 35 10.13 -3.64 10.29
N LEU A 36 11.18 -3.55 9.47
CA LEU A 36 11.69 -4.69 8.69
C LEU A 36 13.10 -5.06 9.08
N ALA A 37 13.29 -6.29 9.55
CA ALA A 37 14.62 -6.88 9.70
C ALA A 37 14.50 -8.41 9.69
N ALA A 38 15.18 -9.08 8.77
CA ALA A 38 15.16 -10.54 8.70
C ALA A 38 15.63 -11.18 10.02
N SER A 39 16.63 -10.57 10.67
CA SER A 39 17.20 -10.99 11.96
C SER A 39 16.25 -10.80 13.14
N GLY A 40 15.30 -9.86 13.05
CA GLY A 40 14.41 -9.46 14.15
C GLY A 40 15.12 -8.70 15.29
N ARG A 41 16.34 -8.19 15.09
CA ARG A 41 17.15 -7.55 16.14
C ARG A 41 17.99 -6.34 15.67
N THR A 42 17.68 -5.76 14.52
CA THR A 42 18.49 -4.66 13.96
C THR A 42 18.32 -3.38 14.79
N PRO A 43 19.39 -2.83 15.41
CA PRO A 43 19.28 -1.70 16.33
C PRO A 43 18.60 -0.45 15.77
N TYR A 44 18.88 -0.08 14.52
CA TYR A 44 18.20 1.02 13.83
C TYR A 44 16.67 0.87 13.86
N VAL A 45 16.17 -0.32 13.56
CA VAL A 45 14.73 -0.60 13.51
C VAL A 45 14.13 -0.58 14.92
N ILE A 46 14.83 -1.13 15.90
CA ILE A 46 14.40 -1.10 17.31
C ILE A 46 14.28 0.35 17.80
N GLY A 47 15.25 1.22 17.50
CA GLY A 47 15.18 2.63 17.89
C GLY A 47 14.02 3.38 17.23
N ALA A 48 13.71 3.07 15.97
CA ALA A 48 12.52 3.59 15.31
C ALA A 48 11.22 3.11 15.99
N MET A 49 11.15 1.82 16.38
CA MET A 49 9.99 1.25 17.06
C MET A 49 9.75 1.86 18.44
N GLU A 50 10.81 2.02 19.24
CA GLU A 50 10.70 2.66 20.55
C GLU A 50 10.22 4.12 20.43
N TYR A 51 10.72 4.85 19.44
CA TYR A 51 10.24 6.20 19.18
C TYR A 51 8.77 6.21 18.76
N ALA A 52 8.35 5.33 17.84
CA ALA A 52 6.96 5.22 17.42
C ALA A 52 6.01 4.94 18.60
N HIS A 53 6.40 4.04 19.50
CA HIS A 53 5.66 3.79 20.75
C HIS A 53 5.61 5.00 21.67
N SER A 54 6.70 5.76 21.80
CA SER A 54 6.70 7.03 22.56
C SER A 54 5.69 8.05 22.01
N GLN A 55 5.34 7.95 20.72
CA GLN A 55 4.32 8.77 20.07
C GLN A 55 2.92 8.15 20.12
N ASN A 56 2.73 7.00 20.80
CA ASN A 56 1.48 6.23 20.81
C ASN A 56 1.02 5.79 19.41
N ALA A 57 1.96 5.57 18.49
CA ALA A 57 1.66 5.04 17.16
C ALA A 57 1.58 3.51 17.17
N PHE A 58 0.84 2.94 16.23
CA PHE A 58 0.77 1.49 16.06
C PHE A 58 2.06 0.98 15.38
N VAL A 59 2.63 -0.09 15.93
CA VAL A 59 3.88 -0.68 15.47
C VAL A 59 3.68 -2.14 15.08
N ALA A 60 3.89 -2.44 13.80
CA ALA A 60 3.99 -3.81 13.29
C ALA A 60 5.42 -4.12 12.85
N ILE A 61 5.75 -5.41 12.73
CA ILE A 61 7.04 -5.85 12.18
C ILE A 61 6.90 -6.92 11.11
N VAL A 62 7.93 -7.04 10.27
CA VAL A 62 8.18 -8.18 9.39
C VAL A 62 9.61 -8.70 9.60
N SER A 63 9.72 -9.86 10.27
CA SER A 63 10.99 -10.55 10.52
C SER A 63 10.91 -12.03 10.12
N CYS A 64 12.04 -12.71 10.04
CA CYS A 64 12.07 -14.17 9.79
C CYS A 64 12.55 -14.96 11.00
N ASN A 65 12.63 -14.30 12.17
CA ASN A 65 12.97 -14.90 13.44
C ASN A 65 11.86 -14.59 14.47
N PRO A 66 11.05 -15.59 14.86
CA PRO A 66 9.90 -15.38 15.75
C PRO A 66 10.28 -15.02 17.19
N HIS A 67 11.54 -15.26 17.59
CA HIS A 67 12.04 -14.96 18.93
C HIS A 67 12.94 -13.71 18.96
N GLY A 68 12.93 -12.91 17.88
CA GLY A 68 13.69 -11.66 17.82
C GLY A 68 13.13 -10.60 18.79
N GLU A 69 14.00 -9.71 19.27
CA GLU A 69 13.65 -8.58 20.15
C GLU A 69 12.52 -7.73 19.57
N MET A 70 12.54 -7.49 18.25
CA MET A 70 11.49 -6.74 17.57
C MET A 70 10.10 -7.39 17.72
N ALA A 71 9.99 -8.72 17.84
CA ALA A 71 8.68 -9.37 17.99
C ALA A 71 8.06 -9.08 19.36
N GLN A 72 8.87 -8.84 20.38
CA GLN A 72 8.41 -8.48 21.74
C GLN A 72 7.99 -7.01 21.82
N LEU A 73 8.59 -6.16 21.00
CA LEU A 73 8.32 -4.72 20.95
C LEU A 73 7.15 -4.36 20.02
N ALA A 74 6.62 -5.29 19.22
CA ALA A 74 5.58 -4.99 18.23
C ALA A 74 4.18 -5.22 18.79
N ASP A 75 3.20 -4.40 18.37
CA ASP A 75 1.79 -4.68 18.59
C ASP A 75 1.33 -5.88 17.74
N VAL A 76 1.89 -6.00 16.54
CA VAL A 76 1.67 -7.14 15.64
C VAL A 76 2.99 -7.62 15.04
N ALA A 77 3.33 -8.88 15.30
CA ALA A 77 4.50 -9.54 14.74
C ALA A 77 4.15 -10.44 13.55
N ILE A 78 4.60 -10.09 12.34
CA ILE A 78 4.49 -10.95 11.15
C ILE A 78 5.82 -11.65 10.94
N THR A 79 5.89 -12.93 11.35
CA THR A 79 7.15 -13.68 11.42
C THR A 79 7.17 -14.94 10.54
N PRO A 80 7.15 -14.83 9.20
CA PRO A 80 7.26 -15.98 8.32
C PRO A 80 8.61 -16.69 8.49
N VAL A 81 8.58 -17.90 9.06
CA VAL A 81 9.78 -18.72 9.29
C VAL A 81 10.17 -19.43 7.99
N VAL A 82 11.15 -18.87 7.29
CA VAL A 82 11.62 -19.37 5.99
C VAL A 82 12.74 -20.42 6.08
N GLY A 83 13.25 -20.67 7.29
CA GLY A 83 14.38 -21.58 7.55
C GLY A 83 15.74 -21.05 7.06
N PRO A 84 16.83 -21.85 7.22
CA PRO A 84 18.18 -21.45 6.83
C PRO A 84 18.31 -21.12 5.35
N GLU A 85 19.06 -20.08 5.02
CA GLU A 85 19.31 -19.70 3.62
C GLU A 85 20.28 -20.68 2.93
N VAL A 86 20.14 -20.83 1.61
CA VAL A 86 21.04 -21.69 0.80
C VAL A 86 22.49 -21.20 0.85
N VAL A 87 22.69 -19.88 0.97
CA VAL A 87 23.96 -19.27 1.35
C VAL A 87 23.78 -18.76 2.78
N THR A 88 24.49 -19.36 3.73
CA THR A 88 24.38 -19.04 5.15
C THR A 88 24.46 -17.53 5.39
N GLY A 89 23.43 -16.97 6.03
CA GLY A 89 23.33 -15.54 6.37
C GLY A 89 22.87 -14.61 5.23
N SER A 90 22.72 -15.10 4.00
CA SER A 90 22.29 -14.30 2.84
C SER A 90 20.77 -14.08 2.83
N THR A 91 20.26 -13.32 3.80
CA THR A 91 18.83 -13.08 4.03
C THR A 91 18.12 -12.32 2.91
N ARG A 92 18.87 -11.75 1.96
CA ARG A 92 18.29 -11.16 0.73
C ARG A 92 17.53 -12.18 -0.14
N LEU A 93 17.68 -13.47 0.12
CA LEU A 93 17.06 -14.57 -0.61
C LEU A 93 15.64 -14.85 -0.11
N LYS A 94 15.42 -15.91 0.69
CA LYS A 94 14.07 -16.30 1.12
C LYS A 94 13.45 -15.27 2.04
N ALA A 95 14.22 -14.73 3.01
CA ALA A 95 13.69 -13.73 3.93
C ALA A 95 13.29 -12.44 3.20
N GLY A 96 14.12 -11.94 2.29
CA GLY A 96 13.78 -10.80 1.43
C GLY A 96 12.55 -11.06 0.55
N THR A 97 12.42 -12.27 0.00
CA THR A 97 11.22 -12.66 -0.77
C THR A 97 9.97 -12.66 0.11
N ALA A 98 10.05 -13.22 1.32
CA ALA A 98 8.92 -13.22 2.26
C ALA A 98 8.53 -11.79 2.65
N GLN A 99 9.48 -10.93 2.95
CA GLN A 99 9.23 -9.51 3.25
C GLN A 99 8.51 -8.80 2.11
N LYS A 100 8.95 -9.01 0.85
CA LYS A 100 8.28 -8.46 -0.33
C LYS A 100 6.81 -8.91 -0.42
N LEU A 101 6.56 -10.21 -0.24
CA LEU A 101 5.20 -10.75 -0.32
C LEU A 101 4.29 -10.18 0.78
N VAL A 102 4.80 -10.09 2.01
CA VAL A 102 4.06 -9.49 3.13
C VAL A 102 3.76 -8.01 2.86
N LEU A 103 4.73 -7.21 2.43
CA LEU A 103 4.52 -5.79 2.11
C LEU A 103 3.51 -5.60 0.98
N ASN A 104 3.56 -6.45 -0.05
CA ASN A 104 2.56 -6.45 -1.12
C ASN A 104 1.15 -6.76 -0.57
N MET A 105 1.02 -7.69 0.37
CA MET A 105 -0.26 -8.03 0.99
C MET A 105 -0.79 -6.88 1.86
N ILE A 106 0.06 -6.24 2.68
CA ILE A 106 -0.32 -5.11 3.53
C ILE A 106 -0.83 -3.95 2.67
N SER A 107 -0.01 -3.50 1.73
CA SER A 107 -0.35 -2.34 0.89
C SER A 107 -1.59 -2.61 0.01
N THR A 108 -1.64 -3.77 -0.66
CA THR A 108 -2.78 -4.13 -1.52
C THR A 108 -4.05 -4.32 -0.70
N GLY A 109 -3.98 -5.02 0.43
CA GLY A 109 -5.10 -5.22 1.34
C GLY A 109 -5.66 -3.91 1.87
N ALA A 110 -4.79 -2.98 2.29
CA ALA A 110 -5.20 -1.65 2.73
C ALA A 110 -5.89 -0.86 1.59
N MET A 111 -5.31 -0.84 0.39
CA MET A 111 -5.87 -0.15 -0.78
C MET A 111 -7.24 -0.70 -1.20
N ILE A 112 -7.44 -2.02 -1.15
CA ILE A 112 -8.75 -2.65 -1.36
C ILE A 112 -9.74 -2.16 -0.30
N ARG A 113 -9.33 -2.17 0.98
CA ARG A 113 -10.19 -1.77 2.11
C ARG A 113 -10.62 -0.31 2.06
N ILE A 114 -9.82 0.58 1.47
CA ILE A 114 -10.15 2.00 1.27
C ILE A 114 -10.81 2.28 -0.10
N GLY A 115 -11.25 1.24 -0.81
CA GLY A 115 -12.09 1.35 -2.01
C GLY A 115 -11.34 1.68 -3.29
N LYS A 116 -10.02 1.51 -3.37
CA LYS A 116 -9.21 1.76 -4.59
C LYS A 116 -9.34 0.65 -5.64
N VAL A 117 -10.05 -0.43 -5.29
CA VAL A 117 -10.33 -1.60 -6.14
C VAL A 117 -11.84 -1.82 -6.23
N TYR A 118 -12.32 -2.20 -7.41
CA TYR A 118 -13.69 -2.64 -7.65
C TYR A 118 -13.66 -4.02 -8.31
N SER A 119 -14.37 -4.99 -7.73
CA SER A 119 -14.13 -6.41 -8.03
C SER A 119 -12.64 -6.75 -7.82
N ASN A 120 -11.92 -7.09 -8.88
CA ASN A 120 -10.47 -7.29 -8.93
C ASN A 120 -9.75 -6.23 -9.77
N LEU A 121 -10.45 -5.17 -10.19
CA LEU A 121 -9.94 -4.11 -11.06
C LEU A 121 -9.38 -2.96 -10.24
N MET A 122 -8.16 -2.54 -10.59
CA MET A 122 -7.55 -1.32 -10.04
C MET A 122 -8.22 -0.12 -10.71
N VAL A 123 -9.19 0.49 -10.04
CA VAL A 123 -10.05 1.55 -10.62
C VAL A 123 -9.57 2.96 -10.30
N ASP A 124 -8.51 3.10 -9.50
CA ASP A 124 -7.88 4.38 -9.15
C ASP A 124 -6.52 4.52 -9.85
N VAL A 125 -6.52 4.35 -11.17
CA VAL A 125 -5.31 4.45 -12.01
C VAL A 125 -5.20 5.86 -12.56
N GLU A 126 -4.04 6.48 -12.34
CA GLU A 126 -3.69 7.77 -12.94
C GLU A 126 -3.08 7.54 -14.35
N ALA A 127 -3.72 8.09 -15.38
CA ALA A 127 -3.32 7.88 -16.77
C ALA A 127 -2.25 8.88 -17.23
N THR A 128 -0.99 8.65 -16.83
CA THR A 128 0.15 9.53 -17.17
C THR A 128 0.83 9.23 -18.52
N ASN A 129 0.42 8.14 -19.20
CA ASN A 129 0.96 7.76 -20.50
C ASN A 129 -0.07 6.98 -21.33
N ALA A 130 0.19 6.81 -22.63
CA ALA A 130 -0.71 6.14 -23.56
C ALA A 130 -1.12 4.72 -23.11
N LYS A 131 -0.21 3.95 -22.52
CA LYS A 131 -0.51 2.60 -22.00
C LYS A 131 -1.53 2.66 -20.85
N LEU A 132 -1.39 3.63 -19.94
CA LEU A 132 -2.33 3.80 -18.82
C LEU A 132 -3.66 4.39 -19.27
N ILE A 133 -3.66 5.23 -20.32
CA ILE A 133 -4.88 5.71 -20.98
C ILE A 133 -5.71 4.55 -21.52
N GLU A 134 -5.09 3.66 -22.30
CA GLU A 134 -5.77 2.47 -22.84
C GLU A 134 -6.20 1.53 -21.72
N ARG A 135 -5.37 1.38 -20.67
CA ARG A 135 -5.73 0.56 -19.51
C ARG A 135 -6.99 1.06 -18.82
N GLN A 136 -7.17 2.37 -18.66
CA GLN A 136 -8.41 2.92 -18.09
C GLN A 136 -9.64 2.57 -18.94
N VAL A 137 -9.53 2.66 -20.28
CA VAL A 137 -10.62 2.27 -21.18
C VAL A 137 -10.97 0.80 -20.99
N SER A 138 -9.98 -0.09 -20.98
CA SER A 138 -10.20 -1.52 -20.72
C SER A 138 -10.83 -1.78 -19.34
N ILE A 139 -10.43 -1.05 -18.30
CA ILE A 139 -11.01 -1.19 -16.96
C ILE A 139 -12.49 -0.80 -16.95
N VAL A 140 -12.86 0.31 -17.61
CA VAL A 140 -14.27 0.74 -17.67
C VAL A 140 -15.10 -0.28 -18.45
N MET A 141 -14.61 -0.75 -19.60
CA MET A 141 -15.28 -1.79 -20.37
C MET A 141 -15.47 -3.07 -19.55
N GLU A 142 -14.42 -3.57 -18.89
CA GLU A 142 -14.50 -4.79 -18.07
C GLU A 142 -15.44 -4.63 -16.85
N ALA A 143 -15.44 -3.45 -16.22
CA ALA A 143 -16.25 -3.18 -15.04
C ALA A 143 -17.75 -3.02 -15.35
N THR A 144 -18.09 -2.65 -16.59
CA THR A 144 -19.43 -2.20 -16.97
C THR A 144 -20.04 -2.94 -18.15
N GLU A 145 -19.26 -3.83 -18.78
CA GLU A 145 -19.61 -4.60 -19.98
C GLU A 145 -20.03 -3.72 -21.18
N CYS A 146 -19.64 -2.43 -21.18
CA CYS A 146 -19.92 -1.50 -22.26
C CYS A 146 -18.91 -1.60 -23.42
N ASP A 147 -19.26 -1.00 -24.56
CA ASP A 147 -18.34 -0.91 -25.69
C ASP A 147 -17.25 0.16 -25.48
N ARG A 148 -16.23 0.12 -26.34
CA ARG A 148 -15.08 1.03 -26.27
C ARG A 148 -15.50 2.50 -26.42
N ALA A 149 -16.45 2.80 -27.30
CA ALA A 149 -16.88 4.16 -27.58
C ALA A 149 -17.57 4.78 -26.35
N THR A 150 -18.41 4.00 -25.68
CA THR A 150 -19.08 4.37 -24.42
C THR A 150 -18.04 4.60 -23.32
N ALA A 151 -17.09 3.67 -23.15
CA ALA A 151 -16.03 3.80 -22.15
C ALA A 151 -15.17 5.06 -22.36
N GLN A 152 -14.78 5.35 -23.59
CA GLN A 152 -14.01 6.55 -23.93
C GLN A 152 -14.81 7.82 -23.63
N SER A 153 -16.07 7.88 -24.07
CA SER A 153 -16.94 9.03 -23.85
C SER A 153 -17.16 9.30 -22.38
N ALA A 154 -17.40 8.26 -21.56
CA ALA A 154 -17.56 8.39 -20.12
C ALA A 154 -16.27 8.89 -19.44
N LEU A 155 -15.11 8.37 -19.84
CA LEU A 155 -13.82 8.84 -19.32
C LEU A 155 -13.55 10.30 -19.71
N GLU A 156 -13.85 10.71 -20.94
CA GLU A 156 -13.68 12.10 -21.39
C GLU A 156 -14.61 13.06 -20.64
N ALA A 157 -15.85 12.65 -20.37
CA ALA A 157 -16.83 13.47 -19.66
C ALA A 157 -16.49 13.73 -18.18
N CYS A 158 -15.60 12.96 -17.57
CA CYS A 158 -15.21 13.10 -16.16
C CYS A 158 -13.70 13.29 -15.96
N ASP A 159 -13.03 13.97 -16.88
CA ASP A 159 -11.58 14.27 -16.82
C ASP A 159 -10.72 13.01 -16.56
N ARG A 160 -11.15 11.89 -17.14
CA ARG A 160 -10.53 10.56 -17.04
C ARG A 160 -10.48 9.99 -15.63
N HIS A 161 -11.36 10.45 -14.74
CA HIS A 161 -11.55 9.84 -13.42
C HIS A 161 -12.28 8.49 -13.53
N CYS A 162 -11.50 7.40 -13.62
CA CYS A 162 -11.98 6.05 -13.93
C CYS A 162 -13.14 5.57 -13.05
N LYS A 163 -13.12 5.85 -11.73
CA LYS A 163 -14.21 5.47 -10.83
C LYS A 163 -15.52 6.19 -11.14
N THR A 164 -15.45 7.47 -11.54
CA THR A 164 -16.64 8.23 -11.94
C THR A 164 -17.18 7.66 -13.24
N ALA A 165 -16.33 7.41 -14.24
CA ALA A 165 -16.76 6.80 -15.50
C ALA A 165 -17.49 5.46 -15.30
N ILE A 166 -17.00 4.60 -14.40
CA ILE A 166 -17.68 3.34 -14.06
C ILE A 166 -19.07 3.59 -13.48
N VAL A 167 -19.20 4.54 -12.54
CA VAL A 167 -20.50 4.88 -11.94
C VAL A 167 -21.45 5.52 -12.95
N MET A 168 -20.95 6.39 -13.83
CA MET A 168 -21.74 7.01 -14.90
C MET A 168 -22.41 5.94 -15.78
N VAL A 169 -21.62 4.97 -16.26
CA VAL A 169 -22.11 3.94 -17.16
C VAL A 169 -23.06 2.97 -16.44
N LEU A 170 -22.73 2.54 -15.22
CA LEU A 170 -23.56 1.56 -14.50
C LEU A 170 -24.87 2.12 -13.95
N ALA A 171 -24.92 3.42 -13.61
CA ALA A 171 -26.09 4.07 -13.03
C ALA A 171 -26.83 4.98 -14.03
N ASP A 172 -26.37 5.06 -15.29
CA ASP A 172 -26.89 5.97 -16.32
C ASP A 172 -26.99 7.42 -15.84
N LEU A 173 -25.87 7.94 -15.31
CA LEU A 173 -25.78 9.27 -14.70
C LEU A 173 -24.86 10.20 -15.47
N SER A 174 -25.12 11.51 -15.33
CA SER A 174 -24.19 12.55 -15.74
C SER A 174 -22.87 12.46 -14.95
N ALA A 175 -21.78 13.00 -15.49
CA ALA A 175 -20.49 13.02 -14.80
C ALA A 175 -20.56 13.72 -13.43
N ALA A 176 -21.32 14.82 -13.34
CA ALA A 176 -21.51 15.57 -12.11
C ALA A 176 -22.27 14.75 -11.06
N ASP A 177 -23.37 14.10 -11.46
CA ASP A 177 -24.19 13.28 -10.55
C ASP A 177 -23.43 12.03 -10.08
N ALA A 178 -22.70 11.37 -10.98
CA ALA A 178 -21.86 10.22 -10.65
C ALA A 178 -20.72 10.62 -9.69
N GLN A 179 -20.09 11.78 -9.90
CA GLN A 179 -19.05 12.29 -9.00
C GLN A 179 -19.61 12.62 -7.62
N ALA A 180 -20.78 13.27 -7.56
CA ALA A 180 -21.46 13.59 -6.30
C ALA A 180 -21.88 12.32 -5.55
N LEU A 181 -22.44 11.33 -6.26
CA LEU A 181 -22.83 10.03 -5.69
C LEU A 181 -21.62 9.28 -5.14
N LEU A 182 -20.50 9.27 -5.88
CA LEU A 182 -19.26 8.63 -5.45
C LEU A 182 -18.66 9.33 -4.22
N ALA A 183 -18.66 10.67 -4.20
CA ALA A 183 -18.19 11.47 -3.06
C ALA A 183 -19.04 11.22 -1.80
N LYS A 184 -20.38 11.19 -1.93
CA LYS A 184 -21.31 10.86 -0.84
C LYS A 184 -21.04 9.47 -0.24
N ASN A 185 -20.49 8.56 -1.03
CA ASN A 185 -20.16 7.20 -0.64
C ASN A 185 -18.66 6.99 -0.37
N ASN A 186 -17.91 8.05 -0.01
CA ASN A 186 -16.48 8.02 0.32
C ASN A 186 -15.61 7.35 -0.75
N GLY A 187 -15.99 7.46 -2.03
CA GLY A 187 -15.24 6.88 -3.12
C GLY A 187 -15.49 5.39 -3.37
N TYR A 188 -16.42 4.71 -2.68
CA TYR A 188 -16.67 3.28 -2.87
C TYR A 188 -17.73 3.04 -3.95
N ILE A 189 -17.31 2.52 -5.11
CA ILE A 189 -18.21 2.23 -6.25
C ILE A 189 -19.36 1.30 -5.84
N ARG A 190 -19.08 0.18 -5.16
CA ARG A 190 -20.12 -0.77 -4.73
C ARG A 190 -21.16 -0.15 -3.78
N LYS A 191 -20.76 0.79 -2.92
CA LYS A 191 -21.69 1.48 -2.00
C LYS A 191 -22.52 2.54 -2.75
N ALA A 192 -21.89 3.22 -3.71
CA ALA A 192 -22.57 4.18 -4.58
C ALA A 192 -23.71 3.51 -5.35
N LEU A 193 -23.45 2.37 -5.96
CA LEU A 193 -24.42 1.65 -6.79
C LEU A 193 -25.48 0.86 -6.00
N SER A 194 -25.27 0.58 -4.71
CA SER A 194 -26.26 -0.15 -3.90
C SER A 194 -27.41 0.73 -3.39
N HIS A 195 -27.32 2.05 -3.56
CA HIS A 195 -28.32 3.04 -3.16
C HIS A 195 -28.89 3.82 -4.36
N SER A 196 -28.64 3.31 -5.56
CA SER A 196 -29.16 3.79 -6.85
C SER A 196 -30.39 3.00 -7.26
#